data_AF-A0A534Q8T4-F1
#
_entry.id   AF-A0A534Q8T4-F1
#
_cell.length_a   1.000
_cell.length_b   1.000
_cell.length_c   1.000
_cell.angle_alpha   90.00
_cell.angle_beta   90.00
_cell.angle_gamma   90.00
#
_symmetry.space_group_name_H-M   'P 1'
#
loop_
_entity.id
_entity.type
_entity.pdbx_description
1 polymer ?
#
loop_
_entity_poly.entity_id
_entity_poly.type
_entity_poly.pdbx_seq_one_letter_code
_entity_poly.pdbx_strand_id
1 'polypeptide(L)'
;MLARYRLAPLRTRALVRSMLERWTRIYELQQQQRAYATPRAMFEALDLFPWTQQASYTMFQQNRISRRFVDEFIDGVSRVNYGQDGTIHAFVNLTSLVGAGLGGGELFSVQGGNAQVCERLLSHARVEMRTQTAVESIGAIDDPAQNRRRYVIETEQQREQGFDGVILATPLELATIQLDPLAERSPEYAKRPYQVTHATFVAGQLSPGYFGQKSRSPLPDTILTTERHGLPFSSIGRVGYSPTLDLPIYKVFSREPLDDELIGRVFARPAETTRVCWHAYPVLKPTAQWPPFRIAHGLYYANAMESAVSTMETEVIASRNVVQLLAQDICSASGVGTMGARQVRI
;
A
#
# COMPACT_ATOMS: atom_id res chain seq x y z
N MET A 1 19.23 2.05 23.15
CA MET A 1 19.52 2.09 21.69
C MET A 1 21.01 1.98 21.38
N LEU A 2 21.85 2.96 21.74
CA LEU A 2 23.30 2.95 21.40
C LEU A 2 24.07 1.74 21.95
N ALA A 3 23.86 1.36 23.22
CA ALA A 3 24.57 0.21 23.81
C ALA A 3 24.24 -1.13 23.11
N ARG A 4 23.00 -1.31 22.64
CA ARG A 4 22.54 -2.57 22.02
C ARG A 4 22.81 -2.64 20.53
N TYR A 5 22.62 -1.52 19.82
CA TYR A 5 22.61 -1.47 18.36
C TYR A 5 23.74 -0.62 17.76
N ARG A 6 24.57 0.01 18.60
CA ARG A 6 25.69 0.88 18.19
C ARG A 6 25.22 1.93 17.16
N LEU A 7 25.92 2.06 16.05
CA LEU A 7 25.63 3.02 14.98
C LEU A 7 24.56 2.53 13.97
N ALA A 8 24.02 1.32 14.13
CA ALA A 8 23.03 0.78 13.18
C ALA A 8 21.81 1.71 12.99
N PRO A 9 21.18 2.27 14.06
CA PRO A 9 20.07 3.19 13.88
C PRO A 9 20.43 4.45 13.09
N LEU A 10 21.64 5.01 13.29
CA LEU A 10 22.10 6.20 12.59
C LEU A 10 22.34 5.91 11.10
N ARG A 11 22.94 4.75 10.77
CA ARG A 11 23.14 4.31 9.38
C ARG A 11 21.80 4.06 8.67
N THR A 12 20.86 3.40 9.35
CA THR A 12 19.52 3.18 8.81
C THR A 12 18.78 4.50 8.57
N ARG A 13 18.84 5.45 9.51
CA ARG A 13 18.26 6.79 9.33
C ARG A 13 18.85 7.54 8.15
N ALA A 14 20.16 7.41 7.90
CA ALA A 14 20.78 8.02 6.73
C ALA A 14 20.24 7.44 5.40
N LEU A 15 19.99 6.14 5.34
CA LEU A 15 19.37 5.49 4.17
C LEU A 15 17.93 5.94 3.97
N VAL A 16 17.13 5.97 5.04
CA VAL A 16 15.73 6.44 4.98
C VAL A 16 15.68 7.88 4.48
N ARG A 17 16.54 8.75 5.00
CA ARG A 17 16.64 10.14 4.53
C ARG A 17 17.02 10.24 3.06
N SER A 18 18.02 9.49 2.60
CA SER A 18 18.41 9.48 1.19
C SER A 18 17.29 8.99 0.28
N MET A 19 16.48 8.02 0.71
CA MET A 19 15.31 7.56 -0.02
C MET A 19 14.24 8.65 -0.07
N LEU A 20 13.93 9.29 1.06
CA LEU A 20 12.95 10.38 1.14
C LEU A 20 13.34 11.56 0.23
N GLU A 21 14.59 12.00 0.28
CA GLU A 21 15.10 13.10 -0.57
C GLU A 21 14.91 12.81 -2.07
N ARG A 22 15.03 11.55 -2.47
CA ARG A 22 14.77 11.13 -3.85
C ARG A 22 13.28 11.07 -4.16
N TRP A 23 12.50 10.48 -3.27
CA TRP A 23 11.06 10.27 -3.41
C TRP A 23 10.31 11.59 -3.52
N THR A 24 10.61 12.57 -2.67
CA THR A 24 9.89 13.85 -2.62
C THR A 24 9.99 14.66 -3.92
N ARG A 25 10.96 14.38 -4.79
CA ARG A 25 11.05 14.99 -6.13
C ARG A 25 9.82 14.69 -7.00
N ILE A 26 9.07 13.62 -6.70
CA ILE A 26 7.86 13.27 -7.45
C ILE A 26 6.82 14.39 -7.45
N TYR A 27 6.71 15.16 -6.36
CA TYR A 27 5.75 16.26 -6.26
C TYR A 27 6.06 17.38 -7.26
N GLU A 28 7.34 17.75 -7.42
CA GLU A 28 7.78 18.75 -8.39
C GLU A 28 7.58 18.25 -9.83
N LEU A 29 7.92 16.98 -10.10
CA LEU A 29 7.73 16.37 -11.41
C LEU A 29 6.24 16.36 -11.81
N GLN A 30 5.35 16.02 -10.88
CA GLN A 30 3.90 16.06 -11.11
C GLN A 30 3.35 17.49 -11.23
N GLN A 31 3.94 18.49 -10.55
CA GLN A 31 3.59 19.90 -10.75
C GLN A 31 3.97 20.37 -12.17
N GLN A 32 5.07 19.86 -12.71
CA GLN A 32 5.50 20.08 -14.10
C GLN A 32 4.72 19.24 -15.13
N GLN A 33 3.62 18.59 -14.73
CA GLN A 33 2.78 17.74 -15.58
C GLN A 33 3.53 16.54 -16.20
N ARG A 34 4.62 16.09 -15.55
CA ARG A 34 5.28 14.84 -15.96
C ARG A 34 4.48 13.66 -15.47
N ALA A 35 4.18 12.76 -16.39
CA ALA A 35 3.49 11.50 -16.13
C ALA A 35 4.28 10.33 -16.72
N TYR A 36 4.13 9.16 -16.11
CA TYR A 36 4.90 7.96 -16.41
C TYR A 36 3.95 6.82 -16.78
N ALA A 37 4.21 6.15 -17.90
CA ALA A 37 3.37 5.04 -18.36
C ALA A 37 3.48 3.79 -17.47
N THR A 38 4.58 3.65 -16.71
CA THR A 38 4.82 2.50 -15.81
C THR A 38 5.36 2.96 -14.45
N PRO A 39 5.11 2.21 -13.36
CA PRO A 39 5.76 2.45 -12.07
C PRO A 39 7.28 2.40 -12.19
N ARG A 40 7.80 1.52 -13.05
CA ARG A 40 9.25 1.42 -13.32
C ARG A 40 9.81 2.74 -13.82
N ALA A 41 9.22 3.34 -14.86
CA ALA A 41 9.71 4.60 -15.42
C ALA A 41 9.67 5.74 -14.40
N MET A 42 8.64 5.77 -13.53
CA MET A 42 8.56 6.73 -12.43
C MET A 42 9.72 6.53 -11.44
N PHE A 43 9.96 5.29 -11.01
CA PHE A 43 11.03 4.97 -10.06
C PHE A 43 12.43 5.16 -10.65
N GLU A 44 12.62 4.93 -11.95
CA GLU A 44 13.86 5.23 -12.67
C GLU A 44 14.11 6.75 -12.70
N ALA A 45 13.09 7.56 -12.99
CA ALA A 45 13.21 9.02 -12.97
C ALA A 45 13.50 9.61 -11.58
N LEU A 46 13.22 8.85 -10.52
CA LEU A 46 13.52 9.21 -9.13
C LEU A 46 14.81 8.57 -8.61
N ASP A 47 15.58 7.84 -9.43
CA ASP A 47 16.77 7.09 -8.99
C ASP A 47 16.48 6.09 -7.84
N LEU A 48 15.27 5.52 -7.82
CA LEU A 48 14.77 4.60 -6.79
C LEU A 48 14.58 3.18 -7.30
N PHE A 49 14.50 2.95 -8.62
CA PHE A 49 14.30 1.61 -9.17
C PHE A 49 15.34 0.58 -8.70
N PRO A 50 16.65 0.87 -8.61
CA PRO A 50 17.61 -0.12 -8.10
C PRO A 50 17.32 -0.59 -6.67
N TRP A 51 16.65 0.22 -5.85
CA TRP A 51 16.30 -0.10 -4.46
C TRP A 51 15.09 -1.04 -4.38
N THR A 52 14.34 -1.19 -5.49
CA THR A 52 13.29 -2.21 -5.60
C THR A 52 13.81 -3.53 -6.16
N GLN A 53 15.02 -3.54 -6.71
CA GLN A 53 15.65 -4.73 -7.32
C GLN A 53 16.61 -5.48 -6.37
N GLN A 54 16.63 -5.12 -5.09
CA GLN A 54 17.49 -5.75 -4.09
C GLN A 54 16.71 -6.06 -2.81
N ALA A 55 16.90 -7.26 -2.24
CA ALA A 55 16.32 -7.63 -0.96
C ALA A 55 16.88 -6.75 0.18
N SER A 56 16.04 -6.44 1.16
CA SER A 56 16.39 -5.55 2.27
C SER A 56 17.54 -6.10 3.11
N TYR A 57 17.55 -7.41 3.39
CA TYR A 57 18.65 -8.05 4.11
C TYR A 57 20.02 -7.81 3.46
N THR A 58 20.11 -7.92 2.13
CA THR A 58 21.35 -7.67 1.38
C THR A 58 21.75 -6.20 1.46
N MET A 59 20.79 -5.28 1.29
CA MET A 59 21.05 -3.84 1.36
C MET A 59 21.56 -3.43 2.76
N PHE A 60 20.92 -3.90 3.83
CA PHE A 60 21.32 -3.58 5.19
C PHE A 60 22.71 -4.14 5.52
N GLN A 61 23.02 -5.36 5.06
CA GLN A 61 24.35 -5.93 5.21
C GLN A 61 25.43 -5.07 4.53
N GLN A 62 25.21 -4.66 3.28
CA GLN A 62 26.14 -3.82 2.52
C GLN A 62 26.38 -2.47 3.19
N ASN A 63 25.35 -1.92 3.84
CA ASN A 63 25.42 -0.67 4.59
C ASN A 63 25.88 -0.84 6.06
N ARG A 64 26.45 -2.01 6.41
CA ARG A 64 26.99 -2.32 7.74
C ARG A 64 25.96 -2.11 8.86
N ILE A 65 24.70 -2.39 8.60
CA ILE A 65 23.63 -2.42 9.60
C ILE A 65 23.66 -3.82 10.21
N SER A 66 23.85 -3.89 11.52
CA SER A 66 24.06 -5.16 12.21
C SER A 66 22.82 -6.06 12.12
N ARG A 67 23.01 -7.35 11.86
CA ARG A 67 21.94 -8.36 11.87
C ARG A 67 21.02 -8.26 13.09
N ARG A 68 21.58 -8.07 14.29
CA ARG A 68 20.78 -7.87 15.51
C ARG A 68 19.75 -6.73 15.38
N PHE A 69 20.12 -5.60 14.81
CA PHE A 69 19.20 -4.48 14.63
C PHE A 69 18.17 -4.76 13.54
N VAL A 70 18.57 -5.51 12.50
CA VAL A 70 17.64 -5.96 11.47
C VAL A 70 16.59 -6.89 12.08
N ASP A 71 17.01 -7.99 12.68
CA ASP A 71 16.15 -9.04 13.21
C ASP A 71 15.24 -8.53 14.35
N GLU A 72 15.76 -7.67 15.25
CA GLU A 72 15.02 -7.24 16.46
C GLU A 72 14.19 -5.97 16.28
N PHE A 73 14.51 -5.12 15.29
CA PHE A 73 13.80 -3.85 15.08
C PHE A 73 13.20 -3.77 13.68
N ILE A 74 14.03 -3.88 12.65
CA ILE A 74 13.59 -3.64 11.27
C ILE A 74 12.55 -4.67 10.83
N ASP A 75 12.78 -5.97 11.10
CA ASP A 75 11.80 -7.01 10.76
C ASP A 75 10.50 -6.82 11.53
N GLY A 76 10.56 -6.43 12.80
CA GLY A 76 9.37 -6.11 13.58
C GLY A 76 8.53 -5.00 12.91
N VAL A 77 9.20 -3.97 12.38
CA VAL A 77 8.57 -2.85 11.66
C VAL A 77 8.01 -3.27 10.30
N SER A 78 8.75 -4.04 9.50
CA SER A 78 8.26 -4.49 8.19
C SER A 78 7.10 -5.48 8.35
N ARG A 79 7.12 -6.33 9.39
CA ARG A 79 6.08 -7.31 9.67
C ARG A 79 4.77 -6.69 10.15
N VAL A 80 4.81 -5.62 10.96
CA VAL A 80 3.59 -4.91 11.36
C VAL A 80 3.00 -4.07 10.22
N ASN A 81 3.84 -3.54 9.32
CA ASN A 81 3.37 -2.72 8.21
C ASN A 81 2.92 -3.56 7.00
N TYR A 82 3.67 -4.58 6.63
CA TYR A 82 3.50 -5.33 5.36
C TYR A 82 3.27 -6.84 5.54
N GLY A 83 3.29 -7.36 6.77
CA GLY A 83 3.17 -8.81 7.03
C GLY A 83 4.38 -9.64 6.55
N GLN A 84 5.46 -8.98 6.13
CA GLN A 84 6.61 -9.56 5.46
C GLN A 84 7.92 -9.11 6.13
N ASP A 85 8.95 -9.93 6.04
CA ASP A 85 10.27 -9.71 6.64
C ASP A 85 11.24 -9.02 5.68
N GLY A 86 12.53 -8.96 6.02
CA GLY A 86 13.56 -8.37 5.17
C GLY A 86 13.82 -9.06 3.81
N THR A 87 13.06 -10.09 3.43
CA THR A 87 13.06 -10.62 2.07
C THR A 87 12.38 -9.69 1.06
N ILE A 88 11.56 -8.75 1.52
CA ILE A 88 11.02 -7.67 0.67
C ILE A 88 12.13 -6.77 0.14
N HIS A 89 11.89 -6.07 -0.95
CA HIS A 89 12.87 -5.19 -1.55
C HIS A 89 13.18 -3.97 -0.66
N ALA A 90 14.39 -3.42 -0.81
CA ALA A 90 14.94 -2.42 0.10
C ALA A 90 14.08 -1.14 0.20
N PHE A 91 13.53 -0.67 -0.93
CA PHE A 91 12.67 0.52 -0.94
C PHE A 91 11.47 0.40 0.02
N VAL A 92 10.68 -0.67 -0.06
CA VAL A 92 9.48 -0.81 0.78
C VAL A 92 9.83 -0.94 2.26
N ASN A 93 10.92 -1.64 2.59
CA ASN A 93 11.36 -1.76 3.97
C ASN A 93 11.80 -0.40 4.54
N LEU A 94 12.53 0.39 3.75
CA LEU A 94 12.87 1.76 4.14
C LEU A 94 11.64 2.66 4.27
N THR A 95 10.63 2.52 3.40
CA THR A 95 9.35 3.19 3.57
C THR A 95 8.68 2.81 4.89
N SER A 96 8.70 1.53 5.28
CA SER A 96 8.15 1.08 6.58
C SER A 96 8.83 1.77 7.77
N LEU A 97 10.13 2.04 7.64
CA LEU A 97 10.95 2.67 8.68
C LEU A 97 10.72 4.18 8.79
N VAL A 98 10.15 4.83 7.77
CA VAL A 98 9.65 6.21 7.87
C VAL A 98 8.59 6.27 8.99
N GLY A 99 7.60 5.37 8.94
CA GLY A 99 6.53 5.29 9.94
C GLY A 99 7.01 4.86 11.33
N ALA A 100 8.17 4.20 11.43
CA ALA A 100 8.81 3.89 12.71
C ALA A 100 9.66 5.04 13.28
N GLY A 101 9.53 6.25 12.73
CA GLY A 101 10.20 7.45 13.22
C GLY A 101 11.64 7.63 12.72
N LEU A 102 12.13 6.79 11.81
CA LEU A 102 13.47 6.96 11.23
C LEU A 102 13.48 7.98 10.07
N GLY A 103 12.32 8.36 9.55
CA GLY A 103 12.18 9.44 8.55
C GLY A 103 12.18 10.85 9.15
N GLY A 104 11.94 10.98 10.46
CA GLY A 104 11.57 12.25 11.08
C GLY A 104 10.07 12.55 10.93
N GLY A 105 9.61 13.61 11.59
CA GLY A 105 8.18 13.95 11.65
C GLY A 105 7.40 13.16 12.72
N GLU A 106 6.09 13.34 12.72
CA GLU A 106 5.15 12.72 13.66
C GLU A 106 4.09 11.93 12.90
N LEU A 107 3.65 10.82 13.48
CA LEU A 107 2.45 10.12 13.00
C LEU A 107 1.22 10.88 13.45
N PHE A 108 0.25 11.04 12.55
CA PHE A 108 -1.03 11.67 12.84
C PHE A 108 -2.18 10.86 12.26
N SER A 109 -3.37 11.11 12.77
CA SER A 109 -4.63 10.59 12.23
C SER A 109 -5.64 11.72 12.13
N VAL A 110 -6.62 11.55 11.24
CA VAL A 110 -7.72 12.50 11.14
C VAL A 110 -8.60 12.39 12.38
N GLN A 111 -8.88 13.53 13.03
CA GLN A 111 -9.83 13.57 14.12
C GLN A 111 -11.21 13.08 13.64
N GLY A 112 -11.73 12.02 14.27
CA GLY A 112 -12.96 11.35 13.86
C GLY A 112 -12.76 10.28 12.77
N GLY A 113 -11.52 9.90 12.45
CA GLY A 113 -11.19 8.74 11.62
C GLY A 113 -10.71 9.06 10.21
N ASN A 114 -9.78 8.25 9.70
CA ASN A 114 -9.15 8.45 8.38
C ASN A 114 -10.13 8.24 7.21
N ALA A 115 -11.28 7.58 7.42
CA ALA A 115 -12.33 7.42 6.40
C ALA A 115 -12.82 8.77 5.84
N GLN A 116 -12.80 9.82 6.67
CA GLN A 116 -13.18 11.17 6.28
C GLN A 116 -12.36 11.73 5.11
N VAL A 117 -11.14 11.23 4.87
CA VAL A 117 -10.34 11.66 3.71
C VAL A 117 -11.08 11.30 2.41
N CYS A 118 -11.49 10.03 2.27
CA CYS A 118 -12.22 9.55 1.09
C CYS A 118 -13.62 10.17 1.01
N GLU A 119 -14.34 10.24 2.13
CA GLU A 119 -15.68 10.84 2.19
C GLU A 119 -15.67 12.30 1.72
N ARG A 120 -14.69 13.09 2.19
CA ARG A 120 -14.58 14.49 1.79
C ARG A 120 -14.17 14.65 0.34
N LEU A 121 -13.23 13.85 -0.16
CA LEU A 121 -12.86 13.85 -1.59
C LEU A 121 -14.08 13.58 -2.47
N LEU A 122 -14.89 12.57 -2.13
CA LEU A 122 -16.13 12.24 -2.85
C LEU A 122 -17.14 13.39 -2.79
N SER A 123 -17.33 14.01 -1.61
CA SER A 123 -18.30 15.10 -1.46
C SER A 123 -17.97 16.38 -2.27
N HIS A 124 -16.69 16.59 -2.61
CA HIS A 124 -16.24 17.74 -3.41
C HIS A 124 -16.18 17.43 -4.90
N ALA A 125 -16.13 16.15 -5.27
CA ALA A 125 -16.06 15.74 -6.66
C ALA A 125 -17.45 15.74 -7.31
N ARG A 126 -17.52 16.15 -8.57
CA ARG A 126 -18.73 15.96 -9.38
C ARG A 126 -18.73 14.54 -9.92
N VAL A 127 -19.24 13.61 -9.12
CA VAL A 127 -19.24 12.18 -9.43
C VAL A 127 -20.64 11.60 -9.34
N GLU A 128 -20.93 10.65 -10.22
CA GLU A 128 -22.04 9.72 -10.04
C GLU A 128 -21.49 8.49 -9.34
N MET A 129 -21.86 8.29 -8.07
CA MET A 129 -21.42 7.15 -7.28
C MET A 129 -22.47 6.05 -7.31
N ARG A 130 -22.07 4.84 -7.71
CA ARG A 130 -22.92 3.65 -7.69
C ARG A 130 -22.32 2.59 -6.79
N THR A 131 -23.00 2.30 -5.69
CA THR A 131 -22.65 1.24 -4.75
C THR A 131 -23.42 -0.03 -5.09
N GLN A 132 -22.92 -1.20 -4.66
CA GLN A 132 -23.54 -2.49 -4.97
C GLN A 132 -23.63 -2.77 -6.50
N THR A 133 -22.69 -2.20 -7.25
CA THR A 133 -22.57 -2.37 -8.70
C THR A 133 -21.17 -2.88 -8.99
N ALA A 134 -21.01 -4.20 -9.05
CA ALA A 134 -19.73 -4.81 -9.41
C ALA A 134 -19.53 -4.74 -10.92
N VAL A 135 -18.36 -4.28 -11.35
CA VAL A 135 -17.95 -4.34 -12.76
C VAL A 135 -17.54 -5.78 -13.08
N GLU A 136 -18.07 -6.32 -14.18
CA GLU A 136 -17.81 -7.67 -14.65
C GLU A 136 -16.88 -7.67 -15.87
N SER A 137 -17.06 -6.72 -16.79
CA SER A 137 -16.23 -6.61 -17.97
C SER A 137 -15.97 -5.15 -18.38
N ILE A 138 -14.82 -4.92 -19.02
CA ILE A 138 -14.46 -3.65 -19.63
C ILE A 138 -14.01 -3.92 -21.06
N GLY A 139 -14.84 -3.51 -22.01
CA GLY A 139 -14.61 -3.66 -23.45
C GLY A 139 -14.18 -2.35 -24.11
N ALA A 140 -13.46 -2.45 -25.22
CA ALA A 140 -13.15 -1.31 -26.09
C ALA A 140 -14.08 -1.29 -27.31
N ILE A 141 -14.53 -0.10 -27.69
CA ILE A 141 -15.18 0.18 -28.97
C ILE A 141 -14.34 1.23 -29.69
N ASP A 142 -13.85 0.90 -30.88
CA ASP A 142 -13.22 1.88 -31.73
C ASP A 142 -14.28 2.83 -32.29
N ASP A 143 -14.01 4.14 -32.26
CA ASP A 143 -14.81 5.20 -32.85
C ASP A 143 -14.05 5.78 -34.06
N PRO A 144 -14.26 5.22 -35.27
CA PRO A 144 -13.51 5.63 -36.45
C PRO A 144 -13.75 7.10 -36.83
N ALA A 145 -14.93 7.63 -36.51
CA ALA A 145 -15.31 9.01 -36.85
C ALA A 145 -14.50 10.04 -36.06
N GLN A 146 -14.07 9.70 -34.85
CA GLN A 146 -13.27 10.56 -33.98
C GLN A 146 -11.84 10.06 -33.80
N ASN A 147 -11.45 9.02 -34.54
CA ASN A 147 -10.15 8.35 -34.46
C ASN A 147 -9.72 8.08 -33.01
N ARG A 148 -10.66 7.62 -32.17
CA ARG A 148 -10.43 7.39 -30.74
C ARG A 148 -11.11 6.11 -30.28
N ARG A 149 -10.66 5.59 -29.14
CA ARG A 149 -11.27 4.44 -28.48
C ARG A 149 -12.22 4.92 -27.38
N ARG A 150 -13.41 4.35 -27.33
CA ARG A 150 -14.36 4.50 -26.23
C ARG A 150 -14.49 3.18 -25.49
N TYR A 151 -14.91 3.26 -24.23
CA TYR A 151 -15.03 2.08 -23.39
C TYR A 151 -16.49 1.76 -23.07
N VAL A 152 -16.71 0.46 -22.88
CA VAL A 152 -17.96 -0.14 -22.41
C VAL A 152 -17.68 -0.79 -21.08
N ILE A 153 -18.56 -0.53 -20.11
CA ILE A 153 -18.51 -1.14 -18.79
C ILE A 153 -19.76 -2.01 -18.66
N GLU A 154 -19.55 -3.28 -18.36
CA GLU A 154 -20.62 -4.24 -18.08
C GLU A 154 -20.63 -4.59 -16.61
N THR A 155 -21.84 -4.69 -16.08
CA THR A 155 -22.17 -5.09 -14.72
C THR A 155 -23.31 -6.09 -14.83
N GLU A 156 -23.64 -6.80 -13.74
CA GLU A 156 -24.79 -7.72 -13.70
C GLU A 156 -26.10 -7.04 -14.15
N GLN A 157 -26.25 -5.74 -13.87
CA GLN A 157 -27.50 -5.01 -14.02
C GLN A 157 -27.62 -4.28 -15.37
N GLN A 158 -26.49 -3.86 -15.94
CA GLN A 158 -26.47 -2.97 -17.11
C GLN A 158 -25.16 -3.00 -17.88
N ARG A 159 -25.27 -2.61 -19.15
CA ARG A 159 -24.17 -2.37 -20.07
C ARG A 159 -24.16 -0.90 -20.47
N GLU A 160 -23.12 -0.19 -20.09
CA GLU A 160 -22.98 1.24 -20.37
C GLU A 160 -21.84 1.50 -21.34
N GLN A 161 -22.05 2.45 -22.24
CA GLN A 161 -21.11 2.78 -23.31
C GLN A 161 -20.84 4.28 -23.31
N GLY A 162 -19.69 4.66 -23.87
CA GLY A 162 -19.38 6.06 -24.15
C GLY A 162 -18.37 6.68 -23.19
N PHE A 163 -17.66 5.88 -22.40
CA PHE A 163 -16.59 6.38 -21.55
C PHE A 163 -15.34 6.72 -22.38
N ASP A 164 -14.83 7.94 -22.24
CA ASP A 164 -13.60 8.38 -22.93
C ASP A 164 -12.33 7.79 -22.32
N GLY A 165 -12.41 7.35 -21.07
CA GLY A 165 -11.34 6.63 -20.40
C GLY A 165 -11.82 5.92 -19.14
N VAL A 166 -11.07 4.91 -18.72
CA VAL A 166 -11.35 4.06 -17.58
C VAL A 166 -10.11 3.99 -16.69
N ILE A 167 -10.28 4.26 -15.39
CA ILE A 167 -9.22 4.14 -14.39
C ILE A 167 -9.60 2.98 -13.45
N LEU A 168 -8.79 1.94 -13.46
CA LEU A 168 -8.89 0.80 -12.56
C LEU A 168 -8.22 1.15 -11.24
N ALA A 169 -9.02 1.22 -10.18
CA ALA A 169 -8.60 1.48 -8.80
C ALA A 169 -8.91 0.29 -7.87
N THR A 170 -8.91 -0.92 -8.43
CA THR A 170 -9.12 -2.18 -7.73
C THR A 170 -7.97 -3.13 -8.05
N PRO A 171 -7.48 -3.94 -7.10
CA PRO A 171 -6.44 -4.93 -7.37
C PRO A 171 -6.94 -5.97 -8.39
N LEU A 172 -6.49 -5.86 -9.64
CA LEU A 172 -6.91 -6.73 -10.74
C LEU A 172 -6.58 -8.21 -10.51
N GLU A 173 -5.62 -8.51 -9.63
CA GLU A 173 -5.30 -9.89 -9.26
C GLU A 173 -6.39 -10.56 -8.44
N LEU A 174 -7.18 -9.75 -7.70
CA LEU A 174 -8.26 -10.20 -6.83
C LEU A 174 -9.63 -9.96 -7.46
N ALA A 175 -9.71 -9.03 -8.43
CA ALA A 175 -10.93 -8.76 -9.17
C ALA A 175 -11.21 -9.86 -10.20
N THR A 176 -12.50 -10.12 -10.44
CA THR A 176 -12.99 -11.02 -11.50
C THR A 176 -13.36 -10.27 -12.78
N ILE A 177 -12.82 -9.05 -12.96
CA ILE A 177 -13.11 -8.20 -14.11
C ILE A 177 -12.43 -8.78 -15.36
N GLN A 178 -13.22 -9.01 -16.40
CA GLN A 178 -12.72 -9.38 -17.72
C GLN A 178 -12.31 -8.12 -18.48
N LEU A 179 -11.05 -8.02 -18.86
CA LEU A 179 -10.58 -6.94 -19.71
C LEU A 179 -10.57 -7.41 -21.16
N ASP A 180 -10.78 -6.49 -22.10
CA ASP A 180 -10.56 -6.78 -23.52
C ASP A 180 -9.18 -7.47 -23.72
N PRO A 181 -9.09 -8.59 -24.46
CA PRO A 181 -7.84 -9.33 -24.66
C PRO A 181 -6.68 -8.51 -25.20
N LEU A 182 -6.93 -7.35 -25.86
CA LEU A 182 -5.88 -6.43 -26.29
C LEU A 182 -5.26 -5.64 -25.13
N ALA A 183 -5.98 -5.49 -24.01
CA ALA A 183 -5.49 -4.88 -22.77
C ALA A 183 -4.73 -5.89 -21.88
N GLU A 184 -5.10 -7.18 -21.90
CA GLU A 184 -4.44 -8.23 -21.09
C GLU A 184 -3.02 -8.60 -21.58
N ARG A 185 -2.65 -8.21 -22.81
CA ARG A 185 -1.42 -8.64 -23.50
C ARG A 185 -0.17 -7.79 -23.25
N SER A 186 -0.16 -6.86 -22.30
CA SER A 186 1.10 -6.21 -21.93
C SER A 186 2.06 -7.27 -21.39
N PRO A 187 3.27 -7.43 -21.94
CA PRO A 187 4.25 -8.42 -21.46
C PRO A 187 4.66 -8.20 -19.99
N GLU A 188 4.30 -7.05 -19.42
CA GLU A 188 4.55 -6.68 -18.03
C GLU A 188 3.37 -7.00 -17.08
N TYR A 189 2.23 -7.48 -17.60
CA TYR A 189 1.08 -7.89 -16.79
C TYR A 189 1.30 -9.28 -16.19
N ALA A 190 1.95 -9.33 -15.03
CA ALA A 190 2.05 -10.53 -14.22
C ALA A 190 1.12 -10.41 -13.01
N LYS A 191 0.27 -11.42 -12.78
CA LYS A 191 -0.52 -11.49 -11.54
C LYS A 191 0.42 -11.56 -10.35
N ARG A 192 0.37 -10.54 -9.49
CA ARG A 192 1.17 -10.46 -8.28
C ARG A 192 0.59 -11.40 -7.22
N PRO A 193 1.40 -12.27 -6.58
CA PRO A 193 0.94 -13.00 -5.40
C PRO A 193 0.72 -12.02 -4.25
N TYR A 194 -0.26 -12.28 -3.39
CA TYR A 194 -0.58 -11.44 -2.24
C TYR A 194 -0.26 -12.14 -0.92
N GLN A 195 0.18 -11.36 0.05
CA GLN A 195 0.24 -11.74 1.45
C GLN A 195 -1.14 -11.58 2.08
N VAL A 196 -1.69 -12.68 2.59
CA VAL A 196 -2.90 -12.67 3.41
C VAL A 196 -2.56 -12.22 4.83
N THR A 197 -3.35 -11.31 5.38
CA THR A 197 -3.23 -10.87 6.77
C THR A 197 -4.53 -11.13 7.51
N HIS A 198 -4.41 -11.81 8.65
CA HIS A 198 -5.49 -11.94 9.61
C HIS A 198 -5.33 -10.85 10.67
N ALA A 199 -6.36 -10.03 10.82
CA ALA A 199 -6.46 -9.01 11.85
C ALA A 199 -7.53 -9.41 12.86
N THR A 200 -7.11 -9.68 14.09
CA THR A 200 -8.00 -10.00 15.21
C THR A 200 -8.02 -8.83 16.17
N PHE A 201 -9.18 -8.21 16.36
CA PHE A 201 -9.41 -7.14 17.33
C PHE A 201 -10.01 -7.76 18.59
N VAL A 202 -9.35 -7.55 19.73
CA VAL A 202 -9.79 -8.09 21.03
C VAL A 202 -9.93 -6.95 22.03
N ALA A 203 -11.12 -6.77 22.57
CA ALA A 203 -11.33 -5.96 23.77
C ALA A 203 -10.95 -6.80 25.00
N GLY A 204 -9.88 -6.44 25.70
CA GLY A 204 -9.38 -7.23 26.81
C GLY A 204 -8.00 -6.83 27.30
N GLN A 205 -7.55 -7.45 28.40
CA GLN A 205 -6.22 -7.21 28.97
C GLN A 205 -5.24 -8.29 28.52
N LEU A 206 -4.04 -7.88 28.08
CA LEU A 206 -2.97 -8.82 27.76
C LEU A 206 -2.54 -9.61 29.00
N SER A 207 -2.27 -10.90 28.83
CA SER A 207 -1.84 -11.82 29.88
C SER A 207 -0.33 -11.69 30.14
N PRO A 208 0.11 -11.17 31.32
CA PRO A 208 1.54 -11.08 31.63
C PRO A 208 2.24 -12.46 31.62
N GLY A 209 1.50 -13.51 32.00
CA GLY A 209 2.00 -14.88 32.02
C GLY A 209 2.36 -15.40 30.62
N TYR A 210 1.58 -15.04 29.59
CA TYR A 210 1.87 -15.42 28.21
C TYR A 210 3.20 -14.85 27.72
N PHE A 211 3.49 -13.60 28.07
CA PHE A 211 4.72 -12.92 27.68
C PHE A 211 5.91 -13.22 28.61
N GLY A 212 5.75 -14.14 29.57
CA GLY A 212 6.77 -14.50 30.53
C GLY A 212 7.21 -13.31 31.40
N GLN A 213 6.34 -12.32 31.57
CA GLN A 213 6.69 -11.10 32.29
C GLN A 213 6.76 -11.39 33.79
N LYS A 214 7.96 -11.21 34.36
CA LYS A 214 8.23 -11.43 35.79
C LYS A 214 8.09 -10.14 36.62
N SER A 215 8.09 -8.97 35.98
CA SER A 215 7.94 -7.68 36.66
C SER A 215 6.47 -7.29 36.81
N ARG A 216 6.17 -6.41 37.78
CA ARG A 216 4.85 -5.79 37.95
C ARG A 216 4.60 -4.61 36.99
N SER A 217 5.54 -4.32 36.09
CA SER A 217 5.37 -3.24 35.12
C SER A 217 4.21 -3.55 34.17
N PRO A 218 3.49 -2.55 33.64
CA PRO A 218 2.50 -2.81 32.60
C PRO A 218 3.19 -3.37 31.33
N LEU A 219 2.47 -4.23 30.61
CA LEU A 219 2.88 -4.64 29.27
C LEU A 219 2.88 -3.43 28.32
N PRO A 220 3.75 -3.40 27.30
CA PRO A 220 3.76 -2.33 26.33
C PRO A 220 2.51 -2.36 25.46
N ASP A 221 2.10 -1.19 24.98
CA ASP A 221 0.98 -1.03 24.05
C ASP A 221 1.23 -1.63 22.67
N THR A 222 2.50 -1.86 22.33
CA THR A 222 2.93 -2.42 21.06
C THR A 222 3.94 -3.53 21.30
N ILE A 223 3.67 -4.70 20.73
CA ILE A 223 4.52 -5.89 20.74
C ILE A 223 4.78 -6.27 19.29
N LEU A 224 6.05 -6.23 18.90
CA LEU A 224 6.50 -6.65 17.57
C LEU A 224 7.26 -7.97 17.72
N THR A 225 7.16 -8.85 16.72
CA THR A 225 7.88 -10.13 16.75
C THR A 225 8.95 -10.19 15.67
N THR A 226 10.08 -10.83 15.99
CA THR A 226 11.11 -11.20 15.01
C THR A 226 10.55 -12.21 14.00
N GLU A 227 11.11 -12.30 12.79
CA GLU A 227 10.74 -13.34 11.86
C GLU A 227 11.17 -14.73 12.36
N ARG A 228 10.21 -15.57 12.77
CA ARG A 228 10.44 -16.97 13.16
C ARG A 228 9.25 -17.85 12.79
N HIS A 229 9.55 -19.01 12.23
CA HIS A 229 8.56 -20.06 12.03
C HIS A 229 7.96 -20.51 13.37
N GLY A 230 6.65 -20.69 13.41
CA GLY A 230 5.90 -21.15 14.59
C GLY A 230 5.45 -20.04 15.55
N LEU A 231 5.77 -18.77 15.29
CA LEU A 231 5.15 -17.67 16.04
C LEU A 231 3.70 -17.49 15.60
N PRO A 232 2.73 -17.44 16.54
CA PRO A 232 1.32 -17.39 16.20
C PRO A 232 0.87 -16.03 15.65
N PHE A 233 1.62 -14.96 15.92
CA PHE A 233 1.29 -13.60 15.45
C PHE A 233 2.55 -12.80 15.10
N SER A 234 2.35 -11.80 14.24
CA SER A 234 3.37 -10.85 13.78
C SER A 234 3.48 -9.62 14.69
N SER A 235 2.35 -9.15 15.22
CA SER A 235 2.33 -7.99 16.12
C SER A 235 1.05 -7.91 16.92
N ILE A 236 1.12 -7.23 18.07
CA ILE A 236 -0.02 -6.78 18.86
C ILE A 236 0.12 -5.27 19.06
N GLY A 237 -0.94 -4.51 18.83
CA GLY A 237 -0.95 -3.06 19.07
C GLY A 237 -2.28 -2.61 19.66
N ARG A 238 -2.25 -1.81 20.73
CA ARG A 238 -3.45 -1.15 21.28
C ARG A 238 -3.93 -0.09 20.29
N VAL A 239 -5.20 -0.16 19.91
CA VAL A 239 -5.81 0.73 18.91
C VAL A 239 -6.89 1.65 19.49
N GLY A 240 -7.23 1.47 20.77
CA GLY A 240 -8.20 2.31 21.46
C GLY A 240 -8.79 1.62 22.68
N TYR A 241 -9.99 2.04 23.05
CA TYR A 241 -10.80 1.50 24.14
C TYR A 241 -12.21 1.20 23.64
N SER A 242 -12.81 0.14 24.17
CA SER A 242 -14.22 -0.16 23.95
C SER A 242 -15.07 0.91 24.65
N PRO A 243 -16.00 1.57 23.92
CA PRO A 243 -16.86 2.60 24.52
C PRO A 243 -17.87 2.01 25.51
N THR A 244 -18.17 0.71 25.41
CA THR A 244 -19.17 0.02 26.24
C THR A 244 -18.55 -0.71 27.42
N LEU A 245 -17.34 -1.25 27.26
CA LEU A 245 -16.70 -2.12 28.25
C LEU A 245 -15.58 -1.45 29.05
N ASP A 246 -15.13 -0.26 28.63
CA ASP A 246 -13.94 0.43 29.17
C ASP A 246 -12.69 -0.48 29.19
N LEU A 247 -12.60 -1.38 28.21
CA LEU A 247 -11.46 -2.28 28.01
C LEU A 247 -10.60 -1.80 26.84
N PRO A 248 -9.27 -1.91 26.92
CA PRO A 248 -8.41 -1.62 25.78
C PRO A 248 -8.70 -2.60 24.64
N ILE A 249 -8.74 -2.07 23.42
CA ILE A 249 -8.86 -2.86 22.19
C ILE A 249 -7.47 -3.05 21.61
N TYR A 250 -7.08 -4.30 21.42
CA TYR A 250 -5.84 -4.69 20.77
C TYR A 250 -6.11 -5.25 19.39
N LYS A 251 -5.33 -4.81 18.40
CA LYS A 251 -5.24 -5.42 17.08
C LYS A 251 -4.06 -6.38 17.05
N VAL A 252 -4.33 -7.63 16.71
CA VAL A 252 -3.35 -8.69 16.53
C VAL A 252 -3.27 -9.04 15.06
N PHE A 253 -2.09 -8.90 14.46
CA PHE A 253 -1.83 -9.35 13.10
C PHE A 253 -1.19 -10.73 13.12
N SER A 254 -1.69 -11.64 12.30
CA SER A 254 -1.17 -13.00 12.14
C SER A 254 -1.25 -13.47 10.68
N ARG A 255 -0.48 -14.53 10.39
CA ARG A 255 -0.48 -15.19 9.06
C ARG A 255 -1.62 -16.18 8.89
N GLU A 256 -2.10 -16.71 10.00
CA GLU A 256 -3.20 -17.67 10.08
C GLU A 256 -4.27 -17.15 11.06
N PRO A 257 -5.52 -17.62 10.94
CA PRO A 257 -6.57 -17.29 11.90
C PRO A 257 -6.16 -17.66 13.33
N LEU A 258 -6.43 -16.77 14.29
CA LEU A 258 -6.24 -17.08 15.71
C LEU A 258 -7.49 -17.74 16.28
N ASP A 259 -7.33 -18.95 16.82
CA ASP A 259 -8.39 -19.64 17.56
C ASP A 259 -8.64 -19.02 18.95
N ASP A 260 -9.80 -19.34 19.53
CA ASP A 260 -10.20 -18.80 20.84
C ASP A 260 -9.30 -19.31 21.98
N GLU A 261 -8.70 -20.50 21.84
CA GLU A 261 -7.78 -21.05 22.85
C GLU A 261 -6.53 -20.16 22.97
N LEU A 262 -5.91 -19.84 21.84
CA LEU A 262 -4.75 -18.96 21.80
C LEU A 262 -5.11 -17.56 22.27
N ILE A 263 -6.28 -17.02 21.90
CA ILE A 263 -6.75 -15.72 22.41
C ILE A 263 -6.89 -15.76 23.93
N GLY A 264 -7.49 -16.81 24.49
CA GLY A 264 -7.60 -17.00 25.94
C GLY A 264 -6.27 -17.16 26.66
N ARG A 265 -5.20 -17.56 25.96
CA ARG A 265 -3.83 -17.54 26.50
C ARG A 265 -3.20 -16.15 26.42
N VAL A 266 -3.35 -15.45 25.29
CA VAL A 266 -2.74 -14.13 25.05
C VAL A 266 -3.43 -13.04 25.88
N PHE A 267 -4.74 -13.15 26.13
CA PHE A 267 -5.54 -12.20 26.87
C PHE A 267 -6.09 -12.83 28.15
N ALA A 268 -5.87 -12.18 29.29
CA ALA A 268 -6.36 -12.66 30.58
C ALA A 268 -7.89 -12.50 30.73
N ARG A 269 -8.49 -11.57 29.97
CA ARG A 269 -9.93 -11.24 29.98
C ARG A 269 -10.40 -10.83 28.58
N PRO A 270 -10.49 -11.75 27.61
CA PRO A 270 -11.10 -11.43 26.32
C PRO A 270 -12.61 -11.25 26.49
N ALA A 271 -13.15 -10.11 26.06
CA ALA A 271 -14.59 -9.82 26.16
C ALA A 271 -15.27 -9.84 24.79
N GLU A 272 -14.76 -9.06 23.84
CA GLU A 272 -15.25 -9.02 22.46
C GLU A 272 -14.11 -9.31 21.51
N THR A 273 -14.37 -10.13 20.48
CA THR A 273 -13.40 -10.47 19.45
C THR A 273 -14.01 -10.30 18.06
N THR A 274 -13.37 -9.49 17.23
CA THR A 274 -13.70 -9.33 15.81
C THR A 274 -12.53 -9.80 14.97
N ARG A 275 -12.80 -10.62 13.95
CA ARG A 275 -11.78 -11.16 13.06
C ARG A 275 -12.04 -10.68 11.65
N VAL A 276 -10.98 -10.22 10.98
CA VAL A 276 -11.02 -9.78 9.60
C VAL A 276 -9.85 -10.44 8.87
N CYS A 277 -10.10 -10.91 7.66
CA CYS A 277 -9.09 -11.47 6.77
C CYS A 277 -9.11 -10.66 5.48
N TRP A 278 -7.94 -10.22 5.02
CA TRP A 278 -7.83 -9.58 3.71
C TRP A 278 -6.45 -9.79 3.09
N HIS A 279 -6.41 -9.70 1.76
CA HIS A 279 -5.17 -9.66 0.99
C HIS A 279 -4.59 -8.26 1.09
N ALA A 280 -3.70 -8.05 2.07
CA ALA A 280 -3.28 -6.72 2.47
C ALA A 280 -2.32 -6.07 1.49
N TYR A 281 -1.36 -6.86 1.00
CA TYR A 281 -0.27 -6.36 0.17
C TYR A 281 0.16 -7.42 -0.83
N PRO A 282 0.67 -7.03 -2.00
CA PRO A 282 1.46 -7.92 -2.84
C PRO A 282 2.65 -8.50 -2.07
N VAL A 283 3.20 -9.61 -2.55
CA VAL A 283 4.50 -10.12 -2.09
C VAL A 283 5.58 -9.24 -2.71
N LEU A 284 6.24 -8.43 -1.88
CA LEU A 284 7.10 -7.32 -2.33
C LEU A 284 8.57 -7.75 -2.45
N LYS A 285 8.81 -8.95 -2.97
CA LYS A 285 10.17 -9.41 -3.29
C LYS A 285 10.73 -8.62 -4.48
N PRO A 286 12.06 -8.50 -4.62
CA PRO A 286 12.67 -7.89 -5.79
C PRO A 286 12.16 -8.52 -7.09
N THR A 287 11.59 -7.70 -7.96
CA THR A 287 11.11 -8.10 -9.29
C THR A 287 11.14 -6.92 -10.24
N ALA A 288 11.48 -7.18 -11.50
CA ALA A 288 11.44 -6.19 -12.57
C ALA A 288 10.08 -6.19 -13.31
N GLN A 289 9.21 -7.15 -13.02
CA GLN A 289 7.91 -7.31 -13.68
C GLN A 289 6.84 -6.59 -12.88
N TRP A 290 6.47 -5.39 -13.33
CA TRP A 290 5.41 -4.58 -12.75
C TRP A 290 4.38 -4.22 -13.81
N PRO A 291 3.06 -4.34 -13.53
CA PRO A 291 2.04 -3.88 -14.46
C PRO A 291 2.20 -2.36 -14.74
N PRO A 292 1.79 -1.91 -15.93
CA PRO A 292 1.89 -0.50 -16.30
C PRO A 292 0.78 0.35 -15.65
N PHE A 293 1.01 1.65 -15.51
CA PHE A 293 -0.04 2.62 -15.20
C PHE A 293 -0.99 2.81 -16.40
N ARG A 294 -0.46 2.80 -17.63
CA ARG A 294 -1.24 2.83 -18.88
C ARG A 294 -1.28 1.42 -19.46
N ILE A 295 -2.43 0.74 -19.35
CA ILE A 295 -2.63 -0.59 -19.96
C ILE A 295 -2.84 -0.44 -21.47
N ALA A 296 -3.70 0.51 -21.85
CA ALA A 296 -3.94 0.92 -23.23
C ALA A 296 -4.27 2.41 -23.26
N HIS A 297 -4.33 3.01 -24.46
CA HIS A 297 -4.78 4.40 -24.60
C HIS A 297 -6.21 4.56 -24.07
N GLY A 298 -6.39 5.35 -23.01
CA GLY A 298 -7.68 5.49 -22.32
C GLY A 298 -8.00 4.42 -21.27
N LEU A 299 -7.14 3.43 -21.02
CA LEU A 299 -7.30 2.43 -19.95
C LEU A 299 -6.09 2.44 -19.01
N TYR A 300 -6.36 2.75 -17.74
CA TYR A 300 -5.33 3.00 -16.73
C TYR A 300 -5.48 2.11 -15.51
N TYR A 301 -4.38 1.87 -14.80
CA TYR A 301 -4.35 1.07 -13.58
C TYR A 301 -3.56 1.76 -12.48
N ALA A 302 -4.28 2.33 -11.50
CA ALA A 302 -3.66 3.07 -10.40
C ALA A 302 -2.87 2.14 -9.45
N ASN A 303 -3.46 1.00 -9.06
CA ASN A 303 -2.83 0.03 -8.16
C ASN A 303 -1.61 -0.70 -8.77
N ALA A 304 -1.20 -0.36 -10.00
CA ALA A 304 0.10 -0.74 -10.52
C ALA A 304 1.24 -0.29 -9.57
N MET A 305 1.06 0.84 -8.88
CA MET A 305 1.98 1.36 -7.86
C MET A 305 2.27 0.37 -6.73
N GLU A 306 1.29 -0.45 -6.35
CA GLU A 306 1.44 -1.44 -5.27
C GLU A 306 2.54 -2.49 -5.53
N SER A 307 3.06 -2.57 -6.77
CA SER A 307 4.20 -3.42 -7.10
C SER A 307 5.51 -2.92 -6.48
N ALA A 308 5.59 -1.62 -6.20
CA ALA A 308 6.72 -0.97 -5.57
C ALA A 308 6.44 -0.61 -4.11
N VAL A 309 5.22 -0.15 -3.78
CA VAL A 309 4.83 0.25 -2.42
C VAL A 309 3.33 0.50 -2.33
N SER A 310 2.71 0.09 -1.22
CA SER A 310 1.29 0.36 -0.92
C SER A 310 1.16 1.26 0.29
N THR A 311 0.84 2.53 0.07
CA THR A 311 0.50 3.52 1.11
C THR A 311 -0.59 4.46 0.57
N MET A 312 -1.33 5.15 1.46
CA MET A 312 -2.29 6.16 1.01
C MET A 312 -1.62 7.26 0.15
N GLU A 313 -0.41 7.68 0.51
CA GLU A 313 0.34 8.71 -0.22
C GLU A 313 0.70 8.25 -1.64
N THR A 314 1.21 7.03 -1.78
CA THR A 314 1.65 6.49 -3.06
C THR A 314 0.48 6.24 -4.00
N GLU A 315 -0.69 5.86 -3.49
CA GLU A 315 -1.91 5.74 -4.30
C GLU A 315 -2.47 7.09 -4.74
N VAL A 316 -2.34 8.16 -3.93
CA VAL A 316 -2.67 9.53 -4.37
C VAL A 316 -1.72 9.98 -5.49
N ILE A 317 -0.41 9.69 -5.36
CA ILE A 317 0.58 9.98 -6.38
C ILE A 317 0.30 9.19 -7.67
N ALA A 318 -0.02 7.89 -7.55
CA ALA A 318 -0.41 7.05 -8.68
C ALA A 318 -1.68 7.56 -9.38
N SER A 319 -2.69 7.94 -8.59
CA SER A 319 -3.95 8.53 -9.08
C SER A 319 -3.71 9.82 -9.86
N ARG A 320 -2.86 10.71 -9.34
CA ARG A 320 -2.48 11.94 -10.06
C ARG A 320 -1.73 11.64 -11.35
N ASN A 321 -0.82 10.65 -11.33
CA ASN A 321 -0.10 10.23 -12.53
C ASN A 321 -1.03 9.70 -13.61
N VAL A 322 -1.98 8.82 -13.28
CA VAL A 322 -2.93 8.26 -14.27
C VAL A 322 -3.89 9.33 -14.82
N VAL A 323 -4.33 10.28 -14.00
CA VAL A 323 -5.15 11.41 -14.47
C VAL A 323 -4.37 12.30 -15.44
N GLN A 324 -3.07 12.52 -15.21
CA GLN A 324 -2.23 13.26 -16.14
C GLN A 324 -2.03 12.52 -17.47
N LEU A 325 -1.84 11.20 -17.44
CA LEU A 325 -1.79 10.39 -18.66
C LEU A 325 -3.13 10.47 -19.43
N LEU A 326 -4.27 10.36 -18.74
CA LEU A 326 -5.60 10.49 -19.33
C LEU A 326 -5.78 11.86 -20.00
N ALA A 327 -5.39 12.94 -19.32
CA ALA A 327 -5.48 14.29 -19.87
C ALA A 327 -4.61 14.45 -21.13
N GLN A 328 -3.40 13.88 -21.15
CA GLN A 328 -2.51 13.89 -22.32
C GLN A 328 -3.12 13.13 -23.51
N ASP A 329 -3.71 11.96 -23.27
CA ASP A 329 -4.38 11.14 -24.28
C ASP A 329 -5.59 11.89 -24.88
N ILE A 330 -6.41 12.52 -24.05
CA ILE A 330 -7.57 13.32 -24.50
C ILE A 330 -7.13 14.54 -25.34
N CYS A 331 -6.09 15.27 -24.90
CA CYS A 331 -5.60 16.44 -25.62
C CYS A 331 -4.99 16.07 -26.98
N SER A 332 -4.23 14.97 -27.03
CA SER A 332 -3.61 14.47 -28.26
C SER A 332 -4.65 14.05 -29.29
N ALA A 333 -5.75 13.42 -28.87
CA ALA A 333 -6.87 13.05 -29.74
C ALA A 333 -7.64 14.27 -30.28
N SER A 334 -7.62 15.40 -29.57
CA SER A 334 -8.39 16.60 -29.93
C SER A 334 -7.67 17.52 -30.94
N GLY A 335 -6.43 17.19 -31.34
CA GLY A 335 -5.61 18.04 -32.23
C GLY A 335 -5.20 19.39 -31.63
N VAL A 336 -5.48 19.61 -30.35
CA VAL A 336 -5.09 20.83 -29.62
C VAL A 336 -3.65 20.64 -29.18
N GLY A 337 -2.71 21.10 -30.02
CA GLY A 337 -1.32 21.27 -29.63
C GLY A 337 -1.24 22.05 -28.32
N THR A 338 -0.30 21.68 -27.46
CA THR A 338 -0.05 22.20 -26.11
C THR A 338 0.06 23.73 -26.05
N MET A 339 -1.07 24.43 -26.14
CA MET A 339 -1.18 25.86 -25.88
C MET A 339 -1.85 26.04 -24.52
N GLY A 340 -1.01 26.37 -23.54
CA GLY A 340 -1.43 26.93 -22.25
C GLY A 340 -2.35 26.02 -21.45
N ALA A 341 -1.76 25.06 -20.74
CA ALA A 341 -2.45 24.37 -19.66
C ALA A 341 -3.04 25.41 -18.70
N ARG A 342 -4.35 25.68 -18.83
CA ARG A 342 -5.13 26.23 -17.73
C ARG A 342 -4.88 25.29 -16.57
N GLN A 343 -4.34 25.82 -15.48
CA GLN A 343 -4.18 25.09 -14.23
C GLN A 343 -5.49 24.36 -13.93
N VAL A 344 -5.51 23.05 -14.12
CA VAL A 344 -6.46 22.19 -13.42
C VAL A 344 -5.97 22.22 -11.98
N ARG A 345 -6.48 23.17 -11.21
CA ARG A 345 -6.39 23.12 -9.74
C ARG A 345 -7.24 21.93 -9.32
N ILE A 346 -6.58 20.84 -8.99
CA ILE A 346 -7.13 19.76 -8.16
C ILE A 346 -7.07 20.24 -6.72
#